data_AF-A0A183DY96-F1
#
_entry.id   AF-A0A183DY96-F1
#
_cell.length_a   1.000
_cell.length_b   1.000
_cell.length_c   1.000
_cell.angle_alpha   90.00
_cell.angle_beta   90.00
_cell.angle_gamma   90.00
#
_symmetry.space_group_name_H-M   'P 1'
#
loop_
_entity.id
_entity.type
_entity.pdbx_description
1 polymer ?
#
loop_
_entity_poly.entity_id
_entity_poly.type
_entity_poly.pdbx_seq_one_letter_code
_entity_poly.pdbx_strand_id
1 'polypeptide(L)'
;MNEKRLSIRKETFLKRADALYTFWHNGYDEALAKVDALVFMVGSDEDAPQYSKSNALQTWLFGFEMSDLLSVFTRKRIYFLSSARKVQFFEPIESEEASGVVPPISLMTRDKVDKDKANFTKFVGILREAGSTFGHFMKDSYNSEFACAWRNALQENGIELSVDVSSSFVHLLSAKDEIEVELCKKAAQATVNTWSHARKKIVNIVDQSKVQQRLADNHSVEACYTPIIQSGGDYTLKLSAESNDKLLHYGTIICSLGARYQGYCSNLSRTMFVDPPKQFEEIYESMLVIENAVIESLKPGRKLCEAYAAGLEVVNGKPELSDRLIKNNFGFLAIFIISSRAAVIVVVCIY
;
A
#
# COMPACT_ATOMS: atom_id res chain seq x y z
N MET A 1 29.38 -15.85 16.57
CA MET A 1 28.00 -15.35 16.76
C MET A 1 27.20 -15.80 15.55
N ASN A 2 26.22 -16.71 15.72
CA ASN A 2 25.32 -17.06 14.62
C ASN A 2 24.48 -15.84 14.30
N GLU A 3 24.73 -15.20 13.15
CA GLU A 3 23.77 -14.26 12.57
C GLU A 3 22.44 -15.00 12.43
N LYS A 4 21.41 -14.51 13.12
CA LYS A 4 20.08 -15.09 13.07
C LYS A 4 19.58 -14.91 11.63
N ARG A 5 19.65 -15.96 10.82
CA ARG A 5 19.20 -15.95 9.42
C ARG A 5 17.75 -15.47 9.37
N LEU A 6 17.47 -14.46 8.57
CA LEU A 6 16.11 -13.98 8.34
C LEU A 6 15.30 -15.10 7.69
N SER A 7 14.13 -15.42 8.27
CA SER A 7 13.23 -16.47 7.79
C SER A 7 11.78 -16.01 7.87
N ILE A 8 10.93 -16.61 7.03
CA ILE A 8 9.51 -16.34 7.02
C ILE A 8 8.86 -16.80 8.34
N ARG A 9 7.87 -16.04 8.81
CA ARG A 9 7.03 -16.44 9.95
C ARG A 9 5.94 -17.40 9.50
N LYS A 10 6.19 -18.71 9.67
CA LYS A 10 5.29 -19.79 9.22
C LYS A 10 3.83 -19.58 9.63
N GLU A 11 3.58 -19.28 10.90
CA GLU A 11 2.21 -19.11 11.42
C GLU A 11 1.49 -17.92 10.77
N THR A 12 2.18 -16.78 10.62
CA THR A 12 1.60 -15.60 9.96
C THR A 12 1.32 -15.88 8.49
N PHE A 13 2.25 -16.54 7.79
CA PHE A 13 2.06 -16.94 6.40
C PHE A 13 0.85 -17.87 6.25
N LEU A 14 0.78 -18.96 7.03
CA LEU A 14 -0.31 -19.93 6.93
C LEU A 14 -1.66 -19.31 7.25
N LYS A 15 -1.76 -18.45 8.28
CA LYS A 15 -2.98 -17.71 8.60
C LYS A 15 -3.46 -16.84 7.43
N ARG A 16 -2.54 -16.13 6.76
CA ARG A 16 -2.88 -15.22 5.65
C ARG A 16 -3.13 -15.99 4.34
N ALA A 17 -2.40 -17.06 4.09
CA ALA A 17 -2.68 -17.97 3.00
C ALA A 17 -4.06 -18.62 3.17
N ASP A 18 -4.43 -19.04 4.39
CA ASP A 18 -5.75 -19.58 4.68
C ASP A 18 -6.86 -18.56 4.38
N ALA A 19 -6.68 -17.30 4.78
CA ALA A 19 -7.61 -16.22 4.44
C ALA A 19 -7.73 -16.02 2.91
N LEU A 20 -6.61 -16.03 2.18
CA LEU A 20 -6.60 -15.95 0.71
C LEU A 20 -7.36 -17.14 0.09
N TYR A 21 -7.04 -18.37 0.48
CA TYR A 21 -7.65 -19.57 -0.09
C TYR A 21 -9.13 -19.69 0.28
N THR A 22 -9.51 -19.36 1.51
CA THR A 22 -10.91 -19.25 1.93
C THR A 22 -11.66 -18.22 1.09
N PHE A 23 -11.09 -17.03 0.89
CA PHE A 23 -11.68 -15.98 0.06
C PHE A 23 -11.78 -16.41 -1.42
N TRP A 24 -10.80 -17.16 -1.91
CA TRP A 24 -10.79 -17.67 -3.28
C TRP A 24 -11.72 -18.87 -3.48
N HIS A 25 -12.00 -19.67 -2.46
CA HIS A 25 -12.87 -20.85 -2.53
C HIS A 25 -14.34 -20.55 -2.26
N ASN A 26 -14.66 -19.51 -1.49
CA ASN A 26 -16.04 -19.17 -1.17
C ASN A 26 -16.86 -18.71 -2.38
N GLY A 27 -16.20 -18.31 -3.48
CA GLY A 27 -16.83 -17.90 -4.73
C GLY A 27 -17.58 -16.56 -4.68
N TYR A 28 -17.47 -15.80 -3.59
CA TYR A 28 -18.15 -14.49 -3.46
C TYR A 28 -17.53 -13.41 -4.34
N ASP A 29 -16.22 -13.48 -4.59
CA ASP A 29 -15.53 -12.56 -5.49
C ASP A 29 -15.50 -13.12 -6.91
N GLU A 30 -16.17 -12.43 -7.84
CA GLU A 30 -16.36 -12.90 -9.21
C GLU A 30 -15.04 -13.10 -9.97
N ALA A 31 -14.06 -12.22 -9.76
CA ALA A 31 -12.78 -12.29 -10.47
C ALA A 31 -11.94 -13.46 -9.95
N LEU A 32 -11.85 -13.63 -8.62
CA LEU A 32 -11.13 -14.77 -8.04
C LEU A 32 -11.83 -16.10 -8.30
N ALA A 33 -13.17 -16.16 -8.27
CA ALA A 33 -13.91 -17.40 -8.48
C ALA A 33 -13.59 -18.06 -9.83
N LYS A 34 -13.29 -17.25 -10.85
CA LYS A 34 -13.05 -17.71 -12.23
C LYS A 34 -11.60 -18.12 -12.52
N VAL A 35 -10.63 -17.77 -11.66
CA VAL A 35 -9.22 -18.05 -11.95
C VAL A 35 -8.81 -19.43 -11.43
N ASP A 36 -8.02 -20.12 -12.25
CA ASP A 36 -7.45 -21.44 -12.00
C ASP A 36 -6.10 -21.34 -11.26
N ALA A 37 -5.35 -20.27 -11.55
CA ALA A 37 -4.13 -19.91 -10.84
C ALA A 37 -3.97 -18.39 -10.70
N LEU A 38 -3.26 -17.97 -9.66
CA LEU A 38 -2.79 -16.60 -9.46
C LEU A 38 -1.29 -16.54 -9.74
N VAL A 39 -0.86 -15.57 -10.54
CA VAL A 39 0.53 -15.43 -10.98
C VAL A 39 1.04 -14.03 -10.65
N PHE A 40 2.08 -13.96 -9.83
CA PHE A 40 2.69 -12.69 -9.43
C PHE A 40 4.20 -12.73 -9.64
N MET A 41 4.71 -11.76 -10.39
CA MET A 41 6.14 -11.56 -10.65
C MET A 41 6.56 -10.24 -10.03
N VAL A 42 7.65 -10.23 -9.26
CA VAL A 42 8.33 -9.01 -8.83
C VAL A 42 9.74 -9.05 -9.39
N GLY A 43 10.08 -8.11 -10.27
CA GLY A 43 11.42 -7.95 -10.84
C GLY A 43 12.34 -7.09 -9.95
N SER A 44 13.60 -6.98 -10.37
CA SER A 44 14.64 -6.15 -9.72
C SER A 44 14.91 -4.85 -10.48
N ASP A 45 13.85 -4.19 -10.96
CA ASP A 45 13.93 -2.96 -11.73
C ASP A 45 14.48 -1.79 -10.90
N GLU A 46 15.35 -0.98 -11.48
CA GLU A 46 15.87 0.24 -10.82
C GLU A 46 14.76 1.29 -10.63
N ASP A 47 13.89 1.43 -11.63
CA ASP A 47 12.75 2.37 -11.64
C ASP A 47 11.44 1.70 -11.19
N ALA A 48 11.52 0.63 -10.38
CA ALA A 48 10.33 -0.04 -9.88
C ALA A 48 9.42 0.94 -9.11
N PRO A 49 8.10 0.93 -9.34
CA PRO A 49 7.19 1.73 -8.54
C PRO A 49 7.36 1.40 -7.05
N GLN A 50 7.52 2.43 -6.20
CA GLN A 50 7.60 2.26 -4.75
C GLN A 50 6.40 1.48 -4.19
N TYR A 51 5.24 1.63 -4.83
CA TYR A 51 4.00 0.95 -4.46
C TYR A 51 3.46 0.11 -5.61
N SER A 52 3.59 -1.22 -5.47
CA SER A 52 2.92 -2.20 -6.33
C SER A 52 2.04 -3.13 -5.52
N LYS A 53 1.04 -3.74 -6.15
CA LYS A 53 0.18 -4.71 -5.45
C LYS A 53 0.92 -6.01 -5.14
N SER A 54 1.89 -6.36 -5.96
CA SER A 54 2.77 -7.51 -5.76
C SER A 54 3.63 -7.30 -4.51
N ASN A 55 4.24 -6.13 -4.33
CA ASN A 55 5.01 -5.80 -3.12
C ASN A 55 4.11 -5.74 -1.88
N ALA A 56 2.90 -5.20 -2.01
CA ALA A 56 1.90 -5.22 -0.94
C ALA A 56 1.52 -6.65 -0.54
N LEU A 57 1.31 -7.54 -1.52
CA LEU A 57 1.01 -8.95 -1.30
C LEU A 57 2.19 -9.66 -0.63
N GLN A 58 3.43 -9.41 -1.05
CA GLN A 58 4.62 -9.96 -0.40
C GLN A 58 4.75 -9.47 1.04
N THR A 59 4.54 -8.19 1.29
CA THR A 59 4.56 -7.65 2.66
C THR A 59 3.48 -8.29 3.52
N TRP A 60 2.28 -8.49 2.97
CA TRP A 60 1.20 -9.16 3.67
C TRP A 60 1.52 -10.65 3.92
N LEU A 61 1.92 -11.43 2.92
CA LEU A 61 2.17 -12.86 3.14
C LEU A 61 3.45 -13.13 3.94
N PHE A 62 4.51 -12.37 3.68
CA PHE A 62 5.88 -12.70 4.12
C PHE A 62 6.41 -11.77 5.20
N GLY A 63 5.83 -10.57 5.33
CA GLY A 63 6.39 -9.48 6.15
C GLY A 63 7.65 -8.85 5.55
N PHE A 64 7.94 -9.12 4.27
CA PHE A 64 9.16 -8.68 3.60
C PHE A 64 8.95 -8.56 2.09
N GLU A 65 9.53 -7.52 1.48
CA GLU A 65 9.54 -7.32 0.03
C GLU A 65 10.84 -7.88 -0.56
N MET A 66 10.72 -8.62 -1.65
CA MET A 66 11.87 -9.15 -2.38
C MET A 66 11.63 -9.15 -3.88
N SER A 67 12.64 -8.65 -4.59
CA SER A 67 12.73 -8.72 -6.05
C SER A 67 12.98 -10.13 -6.55
N ASP A 68 12.97 -10.33 -7.87
CA ASP A 68 13.26 -11.61 -8.54
C ASP A 68 12.55 -12.81 -7.89
N LEU A 69 11.25 -12.66 -7.67
CA LEU A 69 10.39 -13.70 -7.13
C LEU A 69 9.18 -13.91 -8.05
N LEU A 70 9.06 -15.12 -8.56
CA LEU A 70 7.84 -15.61 -9.19
C LEU A 70 7.06 -16.43 -8.16
N SER A 71 5.82 -16.01 -7.90
CA SER A 71 4.87 -16.72 -7.04
C SER A 71 3.69 -17.19 -7.88
N VAL A 72 3.40 -18.50 -7.83
CA VAL A 72 2.23 -19.09 -8.49
C VAL A 72 1.41 -19.82 -7.45
N PHE A 73 0.16 -19.40 -7.27
CA PHE A 73 -0.81 -20.05 -6.39
C PHE A 73 -1.79 -20.80 -7.28
N THR A 74 -1.87 -22.12 -7.13
CA THR A 74 -2.90 -22.93 -7.79
C THR A 74 -3.85 -23.48 -6.74
N ARG A 75 -4.96 -24.09 -7.16
CA ARG A 75 -5.86 -24.81 -6.24
C ARG A 75 -5.18 -26.00 -5.54
N LYS A 76 -4.10 -26.56 -6.12
CA LYS A 76 -3.46 -27.81 -5.65
C LYS A 76 -2.12 -27.61 -4.96
N ARG A 77 -1.41 -26.52 -5.23
CA ARG A 77 -0.07 -26.25 -4.70
C ARG A 77 0.33 -24.78 -4.89
N ILE A 78 1.14 -24.26 -3.97
CA ILE A 78 1.79 -22.95 -4.04
C ILE A 78 3.24 -23.15 -4.48
N TYR A 79 3.72 -22.31 -5.38
CA TYR A 79 5.07 -22.38 -5.93
C TYR A 79 5.79 -21.05 -5.80
N PHE A 80 7.02 -21.10 -5.30
CA PHE A 80 7.93 -19.95 -5.27
C PHE A 80 9.20 -20.27 -6.06
N LEU A 81 9.56 -19.41 -7.01
CA LEU A 81 10.83 -19.47 -7.75
C LEU A 81 11.64 -18.20 -7.48
N SER A 82 12.82 -18.38 -6.89
CA SER A 82 13.75 -17.27 -6.63
C SER A 82 15.19 -17.75 -6.47
N SER A 83 16.12 -16.84 -6.13
CA SER A 83 17.52 -17.20 -5.88
C SER A 83 17.66 -18.12 -4.65
N ALA A 84 18.74 -18.89 -4.57
CA ALA A 84 18.99 -19.83 -3.48
C ALA A 84 18.86 -19.18 -2.09
N ARG A 85 19.37 -17.95 -1.92
CA ARG A 85 19.28 -17.19 -0.67
C ARG A 85 17.83 -16.82 -0.30
N LYS A 86 16.99 -16.53 -1.29
CA LYS A 86 15.57 -16.19 -1.08
C LYS A 86 14.72 -17.45 -0.87
N VAL A 87 15.04 -18.55 -1.55
CA VAL A 87 14.42 -19.87 -1.28
C VAL A 87 14.63 -20.29 0.16
N GLN A 88 15.85 -20.09 0.68
CA GLN A 88 16.20 -20.35 2.08
C GLN A 88 15.35 -19.57 3.10
N PHE A 89 14.83 -18.40 2.73
CA PHE A 89 13.90 -17.65 3.58
C PHE A 89 12.54 -18.35 3.70
N PHE A 90 12.12 -19.08 2.66
CA PHE A 90 10.83 -19.79 2.60
C PHE A 90 10.89 -21.25 3.09
N GLU A 91 12.08 -21.84 3.31
CA GLU A 91 12.24 -23.21 3.82
C GLU A 91 11.26 -23.60 4.96
N PRO A 92 10.97 -22.74 5.97
CA PRO A 92 10.04 -23.09 7.05
C PRO A 92 8.60 -23.41 6.62
N ILE A 93 8.14 -22.88 5.47
CA ILE A 93 6.79 -23.08 4.96
C ILE A 93 6.70 -24.18 3.89
N GLU A 94 7.82 -24.72 3.41
CA GLU A 94 7.81 -25.85 2.48
C GLU A 94 7.04 -27.04 3.08
N SER A 95 6.20 -27.67 2.26
CA SER A 95 5.30 -28.74 2.71
C SER A 95 4.83 -29.60 1.54
N GLU A 96 4.70 -30.90 1.79
CA GLU A 96 4.12 -31.85 0.83
C GLU A 96 2.62 -32.08 1.04
N GLU A 97 2.10 -31.72 2.20
CA GLU A 97 0.70 -31.88 2.58
C GLU A 97 0.02 -30.53 2.78
N ALA A 98 -1.29 -30.50 2.58
CA ALA A 98 -2.09 -29.30 2.80
C ALA A 98 -2.22 -28.98 4.31
N SER A 99 -2.34 -27.69 4.64
CA SER A 99 -2.65 -27.21 5.98
C SER A 99 -4.02 -26.53 5.96
N GLY A 100 -5.06 -27.26 6.39
CA GLY A 100 -6.43 -26.78 6.26
C GLY A 100 -6.81 -26.61 4.78
N VAL A 101 -7.24 -25.40 4.39
CA VAL A 101 -7.51 -25.06 2.98
C VAL A 101 -6.28 -24.59 2.21
N VAL A 102 -5.12 -24.43 2.89
CA VAL A 102 -3.87 -24.01 2.25
C VAL A 102 -3.22 -25.22 1.59
N PRO A 103 -2.98 -25.21 0.27
CA PRO A 103 -2.32 -26.32 -0.40
C PRO A 103 -0.85 -26.49 0.01
N PRO A 104 -0.23 -27.63 -0.32
CA PRO A 104 1.22 -27.83 -0.20
C PRO A 104 2.02 -26.70 -0.85
N ILE A 105 3.25 -26.49 -0.40
CA ILE A 105 4.11 -25.41 -0.87
C ILE A 105 5.43 -26.00 -1.37
N SER A 106 5.80 -25.68 -2.61
CA SER A 106 7.06 -26.07 -3.23
C SER A 106 7.96 -24.88 -3.51
N LEU A 107 9.24 -25.04 -3.20
CA LEU A 107 10.26 -24.03 -3.44
C LEU A 107 11.15 -24.47 -4.60
N MET A 108 11.47 -23.53 -5.50
CA MET A 108 12.36 -23.77 -6.63
C MET A 108 13.45 -22.72 -6.68
N THR A 109 14.67 -23.16 -6.93
CA THR A 109 15.83 -22.27 -7.05
C THR A 109 16.06 -21.93 -8.51
N ARG A 110 16.29 -20.64 -8.78
CA ARG A 110 16.66 -20.13 -10.09
C ARG A 110 17.97 -20.75 -10.59
N ASP A 111 18.00 -21.08 -11.87
CA ASP A 111 19.18 -21.56 -12.57
C ASP A 111 19.72 -20.44 -13.46
N LYS A 112 20.88 -19.91 -13.08
CA LYS A 112 21.53 -18.82 -13.81
C LYS A 112 22.27 -19.30 -15.06
N VAL A 113 22.56 -20.61 -15.17
CA VAL A 113 23.32 -21.17 -16.29
C VAL A 113 22.45 -21.24 -17.54
N ASP A 114 21.23 -21.75 -17.41
CA ASP A 114 20.27 -21.84 -18.51
C ASP A 114 19.33 -20.63 -18.61
N LYS A 115 19.52 -19.63 -17.74
CA LYS A 115 18.65 -18.46 -17.58
C LYS A 115 17.19 -18.85 -17.29
N ASP A 116 17.01 -19.79 -16.37
CA ASP A 116 15.73 -20.25 -15.87
C ASP A 116 14.84 -20.93 -16.92
N LYS A 117 15.37 -21.35 -18.09
CA LYS A 117 14.59 -21.96 -19.17
C LYS A 117 13.86 -23.22 -18.73
N ALA A 118 14.56 -24.13 -18.05
CA ALA A 118 13.95 -25.36 -17.53
C ALA A 118 12.90 -25.04 -16.45
N ASN A 119 13.19 -24.08 -15.57
CA ASN A 119 12.24 -23.60 -14.56
C ASN A 119 10.97 -23.04 -15.22
N PHE A 120 11.10 -22.15 -16.20
CA PHE A 120 9.95 -21.57 -16.89
C PHE A 120 9.14 -22.62 -17.66
N THR A 121 9.79 -23.58 -18.29
CA THR A 121 9.10 -24.72 -18.94
C THR A 121 8.25 -25.48 -17.92
N LYS A 122 8.77 -25.72 -16.71
CA LYS A 122 8.02 -26.37 -15.63
C LYS A 122 6.85 -25.52 -15.14
N PHE A 123 7.04 -24.22 -14.94
CA PHE A 123 5.97 -23.30 -14.53
C PHE A 123 4.87 -23.14 -15.59
N VAL A 124 5.21 -23.14 -16.88
CA VAL A 124 4.24 -23.23 -17.98
C VAL A 124 3.42 -24.52 -17.89
N GLY A 125 4.08 -25.66 -17.61
CA GLY A 125 3.40 -26.93 -17.35
C GLY A 125 2.42 -26.85 -16.18
N ILE A 126 2.85 -26.28 -15.04
CA ILE A 126 2.02 -26.07 -13.86
C ILE A 126 0.76 -25.23 -14.19
N LEU A 127 0.90 -24.15 -14.97
CA LEU A 127 -0.23 -23.33 -15.37
C LEU A 127 -1.21 -24.10 -16.27
N ARG A 128 -0.71 -24.88 -17.23
CA ARG A 128 -1.55 -25.73 -18.10
C ARG A 128 -2.30 -26.81 -17.31
N GLU A 129 -1.67 -27.38 -16.29
CA GLU A 129 -2.31 -28.35 -15.40
C GLU A 129 -3.35 -27.70 -14.47
N ALA A 130 -3.13 -26.44 -14.09
CA ALA A 130 -4.07 -25.70 -13.27
C ALA A 130 -5.35 -25.36 -14.05
N GLY A 131 -5.22 -24.94 -15.32
CA GLY A 131 -6.35 -24.65 -16.19
C GLY A 131 -5.99 -23.69 -17.31
N SER A 132 -6.82 -22.68 -17.53
CA SER A 132 -6.69 -21.73 -18.64
C SER A 132 -6.92 -20.27 -18.27
N THR A 133 -7.49 -20.00 -17.10
CA THR A 133 -7.81 -18.65 -16.64
C THR A 133 -6.87 -18.24 -15.52
N PHE A 134 -6.03 -17.23 -15.75
CA PHE A 134 -4.98 -16.85 -14.81
C PHE A 134 -5.15 -15.42 -14.32
N GLY A 135 -5.15 -15.26 -12.99
CA GLY A 135 -5.26 -13.99 -12.32
C GLY A 135 -3.90 -13.34 -12.07
N HIS A 136 -3.82 -12.02 -12.25
CA HIS A 136 -2.63 -11.23 -11.95
C HIS A 136 -2.99 -9.79 -11.59
N PHE A 137 -2.01 -9.01 -11.15
CA PHE A 137 -2.17 -7.56 -11.02
C PHE A 137 -1.85 -6.88 -12.35
N MET A 138 -2.89 -6.48 -13.10
CA MET A 138 -2.72 -6.01 -14.49
C MET A 138 -1.81 -4.79 -14.65
N LYS A 139 -1.73 -3.94 -13.62
CA LYS A 139 -0.89 -2.73 -13.63
C LYS A 139 0.52 -2.94 -13.09
N ASP A 140 0.81 -4.10 -12.52
CA ASP A 140 2.16 -4.41 -12.05
C ASP A 140 2.96 -4.94 -13.23
N SER A 141 3.99 -4.18 -13.64
CA SER A 141 4.87 -4.55 -14.74
C SER A 141 6.32 -4.36 -14.33
N TYR A 142 7.13 -5.37 -14.65
CA TYR A 142 8.56 -5.43 -14.33
C TYR A 142 9.34 -5.81 -15.58
N ASN A 143 10.48 -5.19 -15.79
CA ASN A 143 11.32 -5.27 -16.98
C ASN A 143 12.74 -5.78 -16.67
N SER A 144 13.00 -6.27 -15.45
CA SER A 144 14.24 -7.02 -15.16
C SER A 144 14.43 -8.20 -16.13
N GLU A 145 15.67 -8.66 -16.31
CA GLU A 145 15.98 -9.80 -17.21
C GLU A 145 15.12 -11.03 -16.87
N PHE A 146 14.95 -11.31 -15.57
CA PHE A 146 14.13 -12.42 -15.08
C PHE A 146 12.64 -12.24 -15.41
N ALA A 147 12.08 -11.05 -15.18
CA ALA A 147 10.68 -10.76 -15.48
C ALA A 147 10.38 -10.80 -16.99
N CYS A 148 11.28 -10.25 -17.81
CA CYS A 148 11.16 -10.31 -19.26
C CYS A 148 11.24 -11.75 -19.79
N ALA A 149 12.18 -12.56 -19.28
CA ALA A 149 12.31 -13.95 -19.69
C ALA A 149 11.06 -14.78 -19.34
N TRP A 150 10.46 -14.56 -18.17
CA TRP A 150 9.19 -15.19 -17.82
C TRP A 150 8.04 -14.75 -18.73
N ARG A 151 7.92 -13.45 -19.01
CA ARG A 151 6.91 -12.92 -19.94
C ARG A 151 7.04 -13.54 -21.33
N ASN A 152 8.27 -13.67 -21.83
CA ASN A 152 8.55 -14.31 -23.13
C ASN A 152 8.16 -15.80 -23.11
N ALA A 153 8.49 -16.52 -22.03
CA ALA A 153 8.09 -17.92 -21.89
C ALA A 153 6.57 -18.12 -21.92
N LEU A 154 5.80 -17.22 -21.28
CA LEU A 154 4.34 -17.21 -21.37
C LEU A 154 3.87 -16.99 -22.80
N GLN A 155 4.40 -15.96 -23.48
CA GLN A 155 4.04 -15.60 -24.85
C GLN A 155 4.35 -16.72 -25.86
N GLU A 156 5.55 -17.30 -25.81
CA GLU A 156 5.97 -18.42 -26.66
C GLU A 156 5.10 -19.66 -26.49
N ASN A 157 4.48 -19.82 -25.31
CA ASN A 157 3.61 -20.95 -24.98
C ASN A 157 2.11 -20.63 -25.08
N GLY A 158 1.75 -19.44 -25.57
CA GLY A 158 0.37 -19.00 -25.76
C GLY A 158 -0.40 -18.85 -24.44
N ILE A 159 0.28 -18.56 -23.33
CA ILE A 159 -0.35 -18.35 -22.03
C ILE A 159 -0.58 -16.84 -21.81
N GLU A 160 -1.84 -16.48 -21.60
CA GLU A 160 -2.25 -15.11 -21.29
C GLU A 160 -2.74 -15.00 -19.84
N LEU A 161 -2.26 -13.98 -19.11
CA LEU A 161 -2.79 -13.62 -17.80
C LEU A 161 -3.99 -12.68 -18.02
N SER A 162 -5.19 -13.23 -18.01
CA SER A 162 -6.39 -12.57 -18.55
C SER A 162 -7.28 -11.88 -17.53
N VAL A 163 -7.08 -12.12 -16.23
CA VAL A 163 -7.96 -11.61 -15.17
C VAL A 163 -7.20 -10.67 -14.23
N ASP A 164 -7.63 -9.40 -14.15
CA ASP A 164 -7.12 -8.46 -13.14
C ASP A 164 -7.77 -8.75 -11.77
N VAL A 165 -6.99 -9.25 -10.82
CA VAL A 165 -7.45 -9.54 -9.45
C VAL A 165 -7.22 -8.38 -8.48
N SER A 166 -6.85 -7.20 -9.00
CA SER A 166 -6.54 -6.01 -8.20
C SER A 166 -7.63 -5.66 -7.18
N SER A 167 -8.89 -5.62 -7.59
CA SER A 167 -10.01 -5.24 -6.73
C SER A 167 -10.30 -6.30 -5.66
N SER A 168 -10.19 -7.57 -6.02
CA SER A 168 -10.37 -8.70 -5.11
C SER A 168 -9.37 -8.66 -3.97
N PHE A 169 -8.10 -8.39 -4.28
CA PHE A 169 -7.07 -8.24 -3.25
C PHE A 169 -7.25 -6.98 -2.40
N VAL A 170 -7.88 -5.93 -2.91
CA VAL A 170 -8.26 -4.79 -2.05
C VAL A 170 -9.28 -5.22 -1.01
N HIS A 171 -10.29 -6.01 -1.38
CA HIS A 171 -11.24 -6.56 -0.43
C HIS A 171 -10.58 -7.49 0.58
N LEU A 172 -9.74 -8.43 0.11
CA LEU A 172 -9.02 -9.38 0.95
C LEU A 172 -8.13 -8.67 1.99
N LEU A 173 -7.40 -7.65 1.55
CA LEU A 173 -6.46 -6.92 2.40
C LEU A 173 -7.14 -5.84 3.24
N SER A 174 -8.45 -5.60 3.08
CA SER A 174 -9.10 -4.44 3.69
C SER A 174 -9.15 -4.52 5.22
N ALA A 175 -9.61 -5.65 5.75
CA ALA A 175 -9.62 -5.95 7.17
C ALA A 175 -8.18 -6.20 7.65
N LYS A 176 -7.82 -5.58 8.77
CA LYS A 176 -6.49 -5.71 9.39
C LYS A 176 -6.57 -6.72 10.52
N ASP A 177 -5.62 -7.65 10.57
CA ASP A 177 -5.40 -8.43 11.78
C ASP A 177 -4.76 -7.57 12.89
N GLU A 178 -4.72 -8.09 14.12
CA GLU A 178 -4.17 -7.37 15.29
C GLU A 178 -2.71 -6.94 15.09
N ILE A 179 -1.88 -7.75 14.42
CA ILE A 179 -0.48 -7.43 14.14
C ILE A 179 -0.43 -6.25 13.17
N GLU A 180 -1.25 -6.26 12.12
CA GLU A 180 -1.34 -5.17 11.15
C GLU A 180 -1.79 -3.86 11.82
N VAL A 181 -2.79 -3.92 12.70
CA VAL A 181 -3.27 -2.76 13.46
C VAL A 181 -2.15 -2.16 14.30
N GLU A 182 -1.36 -2.98 15.01
CA GLU A 182 -0.23 -2.50 15.80
C GLU A 182 0.89 -1.90 14.94
N LEU A 183 1.14 -2.43 13.73
CA LEU A 183 2.09 -1.86 12.79
C LEU A 183 1.61 -0.51 12.23
N CYS A 184 0.32 -0.39 11.91
CA CYS A 184 -0.30 0.90 11.53
C CYS A 184 -0.18 1.95 12.65
N LYS A 185 -0.41 1.56 13.92
CA LYS A 185 -0.23 2.47 15.08
C LYS A 185 1.21 2.94 15.21
N LYS A 186 2.19 2.05 15.02
CA LYS A 186 3.62 2.41 15.04
C LYS A 186 3.99 3.37 13.91
N ALA A 187 3.49 3.12 12.70
CA ALA A 187 3.64 4.06 11.58
C ALA A 187 3.05 5.43 11.94
N ALA A 188 1.81 5.48 12.45
CA ALA A 188 1.15 6.71 12.84
C ALA A 188 1.92 7.46 13.95
N GLN A 189 2.45 6.75 14.95
CA GLN A 189 3.28 7.34 15.99
C GLN A 189 4.56 7.95 15.41
N ALA A 190 5.20 7.28 14.46
CA ALA A 190 6.37 7.82 13.76
C ALA A 190 6.01 9.09 12.99
N THR A 191 4.88 9.12 12.28
CA THR A 191 4.36 10.31 11.60
C THR A 191 4.13 11.47 12.58
N VAL A 192 3.49 11.24 13.73
CA VAL A 192 3.26 12.27 14.75
C VAL A 192 4.57 12.81 15.32
N ASN A 193 5.56 11.95 15.53
CA ASN A 193 6.88 12.36 15.98
C ASN A 193 7.58 13.23 14.92
N THR A 194 7.55 12.81 13.65
CA THR A 194 8.10 13.57 12.52
C THR A 194 7.42 14.94 12.40
N TRP A 195 6.10 15.00 12.51
CA TRP A 195 5.36 16.25 12.55
C TRP A 195 5.80 17.16 13.69
N SER A 196 5.96 16.63 14.90
CA SER A 196 6.39 17.43 16.06
C SER A 196 7.76 18.09 15.82
N HIS A 197 8.65 17.44 15.07
CA HIS A 197 9.95 18.00 14.68
C HIS A 197 9.81 19.02 13.55
N ALA A 198 9.03 18.69 12.51
CA ALA A 198 8.76 19.58 11.38
C ALA A 198 8.11 20.90 11.83
N ARG A 199 7.09 20.82 12.70
CA ARG A 199 6.41 21.97 13.30
C ARG A 199 7.39 22.89 14.01
N LYS A 200 8.27 22.36 14.86
CA LYS A 200 9.29 23.17 15.56
C LYS A 200 10.21 23.91 14.59
N LYS A 201 10.67 23.22 13.54
CA LYS A 201 11.50 23.84 12.50
C LYS A 201 10.73 24.94 11.75
N ILE A 202 9.47 24.71 11.39
CA ILE A 202 8.61 25.70 10.72
C ILE A 202 8.42 26.95 11.60
N VAL A 203 8.06 26.77 12.87
CA VAL A 203 7.92 27.89 13.83
C VAL A 203 9.21 28.70 13.92
N ASN A 204 10.36 28.04 14.08
CA ASN A 204 11.65 28.72 14.14
C ASN A 204 11.97 29.52 12.86
N ILE A 205 11.63 28.99 11.67
CA ILE A 205 11.84 29.68 10.40
C ILE A 205 10.98 30.95 10.32
N VAL A 206 9.71 30.85 10.75
CA VAL A 206 8.78 31.97 10.79
C VAL A 206 9.28 33.05 11.77
N ASP A 207 9.67 32.66 12.98
CA ASP A 207 10.11 33.59 14.04
C ASP A 207 11.41 34.32 13.69
N GLN A 208 12.37 33.63 13.05
CA GLN A 208 13.68 34.20 12.76
C GLN A 208 13.69 35.16 11.57
N SER A 209 12.59 35.28 10.81
CA SER A 209 12.40 36.13 9.62
C SER A 209 13.54 36.13 8.57
N LYS A 210 14.56 35.26 8.69
CA LYS A 210 15.82 35.36 7.93
C LYS A 210 16.55 34.05 7.61
N VAL A 211 16.04 32.85 7.88
CA VAL A 211 16.82 31.63 7.60
C VAL A 211 16.07 30.64 6.72
N GLN A 212 16.52 30.58 5.47
CA GLN A 212 16.17 29.63 4.43
C GLN A 212 16.76 28.26 4.81
N GLN A 213 15.91 27.26 5.07
CA GLN A 213 16.41 25.91 5.28
C GLN A 213 15.46 24.86 4.72
N ARG A 214 16.00 23.93 3.94
CA ARG A 214 15.28 22.73 3.51
C ARG A 214 15.03 21.85 4.75
N LEU A 215 13.80 21.38 4.90
CA LEU A 215 13.41 20.45 5.96
C LEU A 215 13.90 19.05 5.59
N ALA A 216 15.20 18.77 5.74
CA ALA A 216 15.74 17.43 5.57
C ALA A 216 15.97 16.71 6.92
N ASP A 217 15.50 15.47 6.91
CA ASP A 217 15.90 14.22 7.54
C ASP A 217 15.81 13.98 9.06
N ASN A 218 15.08 12.90 9.37
CA ASN A 218 15.32 12.01 10.49
C ASN A 218 15.33 10.57 9.94
N HIS A 219 16.49 9.90 10.03
CA HIS A 219 16.81 8.62 9.37
C HIS A 219 16.31 7.35 10.08
N SER A 220 15.28 7.41 10.94
CA SER A 220 14.84 6.20 11.66
C SER A 220 13.62 5.50 11.06
N VAL A 221 12.86 6.18 10.19
CA VAL A 221 11.61 5.64 9.62
C VAL A 221 11.49 6.03 8.15
N GLU A 222 11.17 5.06 7.29
CA GLU A 222 10.97 5.26 5.86
C GLU A 222 9.78 6.20 5.64
N ALA A 223 9.92 7.19 4.75
CA ALA A 223 8.81 8.08 4.41
C ALA A 223 7.88 7.40 3.39
N CYS A 224 6.57 7.57 3.58
CA CYS A 224 5.58 7.13 2.60
C CYS A 224 5.81 7.84 1.25
N TYR A 225 6.01 9.14 1.31
CA TYR A 225 6.26 10.03 0.19
C TYR A 225 7.07 11.22 0.71
N THR A 226 7.68 11.99 -0.18
CA THR A 226 8.40 13.21 0.18
C THR A 226 7.46 14.18 0.91
N PRO A 227 7.77 14.63 2.14
CA PRO A 227 6.91 15.58 2.85
C PRO A 227 6.54 16.80 2.00
N ILE A 228 5.24 17.13 1.99
CA ILE A 228 4.67 18.19 1.17
C ILE A 228 4.39 19.40 2.06
N ILE A 229 4.92 20.56 1.70
CA ILE A 229 4.71 21.82 2.43
C ILE A 229 4.31 22.90 1.43
N GLN A 230 3.18 23.54 1.69
CA GLN A 230 2.57 24.54 0.82
C GLN A 230 2.28 25.81 1.61
N SER A 231 2.59 26.96 1.05
CA SER A 231 2.37 28.27 1.67
C SER A 231 2.28 29.37 0.60
N GLY A 232 1.88 30.58 1.00
CA GLY A 232 1.92 31.75 0.12
C GLY A 232 0.81 31.78 -0.94
N GLY A 233 -0.34 31.17 -0.67
CA GLY A 233 -1.52 31.24 -1.54
C GLY A 233 -1.58 30.19 -2.65
N ASP A 234 -0.55 29.36 -2.80
CA ASP A 234 -0.46 28.33 -3.85
C ASP A 234 -0.66 26.94 -3.22
N TYR A 235 -1.91 26.49 -3.20
CA TYR A 235 -2.31 25.24 -2.52
C TYR A 235 -2.88 24.23 -3.53
N THR A 236 -2.39 22.99 -3.43
CA THR A 236 -2.90 21.84 -4.18
C THR A 236 -3.20 20.71 -3.22
N LEU A 237 -4.48 20.35 -3.08
CA LEU A 237 -4.95 19.31 -2.16
C LEU A 237 -5.07 17.92 -2.83
N LYS A 238 -4.44 17.74 -4.01
CA LYS A 238 -4.39 16.45 -4.70
C LYS A 238 -3.33 15.56 -4.05
N LEU A 239 -3.53 14.24 -4.09
CA LEU A 239 -2.53 13.28 -3.59
C LEU A 239 -1.20 13.33 -4.35
N SER A 240 -1.23 13.82 -5.59
CA SER A 240 -0.04 14.04 -6.42
C SER A 240 0.60 15.41 -6.20
N ALA A 241 0.23 16.12 -5.13
CA ALA A 241 0.83 17.41 -4.83
C ALA A 241 2.29 17.24 -4.42
N GLU A 242 3.09 18.24 -4.75
CA GLU A 242 4.50 18.31 -4.38
C GLU A 242 4.77 19.69 -3.77
N SER A 243 5.81 19.77 -2.95
CA SER A 243 6.34 21.06 -2.50
C SER A 243 6.92 21.81 -3.71
N ASN A 244 6.71 23.12 -3.79
CA ASN A 244 7.36 23.94 -4.80
C ASN A 244 8.71 24.47 -4.29
N ASP A 245 9.50 25.07 -5.19
CA ASP A 245 10.82 25.65 -4.84
C ASP A 245 10.72 27.07 -4.25
N LYS A 246 9.52 27.60 -4.00
CA LYS A 246 9.35 28.95 -3.43
C LYS A 246 9.73 28.93 -1.96
N LEU A 247 10.19 30.08 -1.47
CA LEU A 247 10.46 30.25 -0.05
C LEU A 247 9.16 30.12 0.76
N LEU A 248 9.28 29.55 1.96
CA LEU A 248 8.17 29.46 2.90
C LEU A 248 7.62 30.86 3.22
N HIS A 249 6.33 31.05 3.02
CA HIS A 249 5.63 32.30 3.28
C HIS A 249 4.80 32.16 4.56
N TYR A 250 4.83 33.17 5.43
CA TYR A 250 4.01 33.22 6.64
C TYR A 250 2.52 33.42 6.31
N GLY A 251 1.61 33.10 7.22
CA GLY A 251 0.17 33.08 6.97
C GLY A 251 -0.36 31.64 7.04
N THR A 252 -0.97 31.14 5.97
CA THR A 252 -1.46 29.74 5.93
C THR A 252 -0.39 28.78 5.40
N ILE A 253 -0.05 27.76 6.17
CA ILE A 253 0.95 26.75 5.83
C ILE A 253 0.32 25.37 5.95
N ILE A 254 0.25 24.62 4.85
CA ILE A 254 -0.24 23.23 4.83
C ILE A 254 0.95 22.28 4.76
N CYS A 255 1.00 21.31 5.64
CA CYS A 255 2.03 20.29 5.75
C CYS A 255 1.40 18.91 5.67
N SER A 256 1.80 18.09 4.71
CA SER A 256 1.38 16.68 4.63
C SER A 256 2.59 15.78 4.68
N LEU A 257 2.63 14.84 5.61
CA LEU A 257 3.71 13.88 5.76
C LEU A 257 3.19 12.52 6.20
N GLY A 258 3.88 11.46 5.80
CA GLY A 258 3.53 10.09 6.13
C GLY A 258 4.75 9.24 6.39
N ALA A 259 4.66 8.36 7.37
CA ALA A 259 5.72 7.42 7.73
C ALA A 259 5.26 6.00 7.42
N ARG A 260 6.22 5.20 6.95
CA ARG A 260 6.08 3.79 6.63
C ARG A 260 6.87 2.98 7.64
N TYR A 261 6.20 2.05 8.32
CA TYR A 261 6.81 1.17 9.30
C TYR A 261 6.55 -0.29 8.94
N GLN A 262 7.60 -1.04 8.63
CA GLN A 262 7.52 -2.45 8.18
C GLN A 262 6.50 -2.66 7.06
N GLY A 263 6.48 -1.74 6.10
CA GLY A 263 5.56 -1.78 4.96
C GLY A 263 4.21 -1.11 5.18
N TYR A 264 3.79 -0.84 6.42
CA TYR A 264 2.50 -0.20 6.73
C TYR A 264 2.61 1.32 6.73
N CYS A 265 1.72 1.97 6.00
CA CYS A 265 1.73 3.41 5.80
C CYS A 265 0.86 4.13 6.84
N SER A 266 1.21 5.38 7.12
CA SER A 266 0.38 6.32 7.87
C SER A 266 0.50 7.71 7.25
N ASN A 267 -0.48 8.57 7.52
CA ASN A 267 -0.56 9.90 6.91
C ASN A 267 -1.05 10.93 7.93
N LEU A 268 -0.52 12.14 7.84
CA LEU A 268 -0.94 13.29 8.61
C LEU A 268 -0.86 14.53 7.74
N SER A 269 -1.94 15.30 7.71
CA SER A 269 -1.97 16.62 7.10
C SER A 269 -2.30 17.66 8.17
N ARG A 270 -1.55 18.76 8.20
CA ARG A 270 -1.73 19.84 9.17
C ARG A 270 -1.66 21.23 8.53
N THR A 271 -2.45 22.17 9.01
CA THR A 271 -2.61 23.54 8.56
C THR A 271 -2.26 24.41 9.75
N MET A 272 -1.20 25.21 9.57
CA MET A 272 -0.77 26.19 10.55
C MET A 272 -1.15 27.57 10.04
N PHE A 273 -1.62 28.40 10.96
CA PHE A 273 -1.87 29.81 10.71
C PHE A 273 -0.87 30.66 11.49
N VAL A 274 -0.34 31.68 10.83
CA VAL A 274 0.41 32.79 11.42
C VAL A 274 -0.47 34.02 11.27
N ASP A 275 -0.93 34.58 12.39
CA ASP A 275 -1.84 35.74 12.47
C ASP A 275 -3.07 35.63 11.52
N PRO A 276 -3.91 34.58 11.64
CA PRO A 276 -5.07 34.42 10.78
C PRO A 276 -6.13 35.50 11.02
N PRO A 277 -6.87 35.92 9.97
CA PRO A 277 -8.14 36.60 10.15
C PRO A 277 -9.15 35.69 10.88
N LYS A 278 -10.06 36.27 11.68
CA LYS A 278 -11.09 35.52 12.42
C LYS A 278 -11.89 34.54 11.55
N GLN A 279 -12.18 34.93 10.30
CA GLN A 279 -12.87 34.07 9.34
C GLN A 279 -12.15 32.73 9.11
N PHE A 280 -10.82 32.69 9.16
CA PHE A 280 -10.05 31.47 8.94
C PHE A 280 -10.16 30.53 10.14
N GLU A 281 -10.23 31.07 11.36
CA GLU A 281 -10.47 30.30 12.57
C GLU A 281 -11.86 29.64 12.52
N GLU A 282 -12.90 30.40 12.16
CA GLU A 282 -14.28 29.88 12.03
C GLU A 282 -14.40 28.80 10.93
N ILE A 283 -13.67 28.95 9.82
CA ILE A 283 -13.59 27.94 8.76
C ILE A 283 -12.86 26.69 9.28
N TYR A 284 -11.76 26.85 9.99
CA TYR A 284 -10.98 25.74 10.53
C TYR A 284 -11.77 24.94 11.57
N GLU A 285 -12.48 25.63 12.48
CA GLU A 285 -13.41 24.99 13.41
C GLU A 285 -14.52 24.25 12.68
N SER A 286 -15.07 24.82 11.61
CA SER A 286 -16.08 24.14 10.79
C SER A 286 -15.50 22.85 10.15
N MET A 287 -14.26 22.89 9.66
CA MET A 287 -13.58 21.70 9.13
C MET A 287 -13.39 20.60 10.19
N LEU A 288 -13.10 20.98 11.43
CA LEU A 288 -12.99 20.06 12.57
C LEU A 288 -14.31 19.36 12.88
N VAL A 289 -15.43 20.07 12.81
CA VAL A 289 -16.75 19.45 13.00
C VAL A 289 -17.06 18.46 11.86
N ILE A 290 -16.74 18.80 10.61
CA ILE A 290 -16.99 17.93 9.45
C ILE A 290 -16.23 16.61 9.58
N GLU A 291 -14.93 16.67 9.84
CA GLU A 291 -14.12 15.45 9.90
C GLU A 291 -14.51 14.58 11.09
N ASN A 292 -14.82 15.16 12.26
CA ASN A 292 -15.35 14.40 13.39
C ASN A 292 -16.66 13.69 13.04
N ALA A 293 -17.58 14.35 12.32
CA ALA A 293 -18.81 13.72 11.86
C ALA A 293 -18.54 12.54 10.89
N VAL A 294 -17.55 12.67 10.01
CA VAL A 294 -17.11 11.56 9.14
C VAL A 294 -16.54 10.42 9.98
N ILE A 295 -15.63 10.70 10.93
CA ILE A 295 -15.00 9.69 11.80
C ILE A 295 -16.05 8.96 12.65
N GLU A 296 -16.97 9.69 13.27
CA GLU A 296 -18.07 9.12 14.04
C GLU A 296 -19.02 8.30 13.18
N SER A 297 -19.14 8.66 11.90
CA SER A 297 -19.93 7.91 10.94
C SER A 297 -19.25 6.62 10.46
N LEU A 298 -17.93 6.47 10.56
CA LEU A 298 -17.22 5.25 10.14
C LEU A 298 -17.46 4.11 11.13
N LYS A 299 -18.54 3.34 10.88
CA LYS A 299 -18.96 2.20 11.71
C LYS A 299 -19.10 0.92 10.86
N PRO A 300 -18.90 -0.28 11.45
CA PRO A 300 -19.11 -1.55 10.75
C PRO A 300 -20.49 -1.62 10.10
N GLY A 301 -20.55 -2.09 8.84
CA GLY A 301 -21.79 -2.23 8.07
C GLY A 301 -22.29 -0.96 7.38
N ARG A 302 -21.75 0.22 7.71
CA ARG A 302 -22.14 1.48 7.05
C ARG A 302 -21.38 1.65 5.72
N LYS A 303 -22.06 2.17 4.70
CA LYS A 303 -21.40 2.45 3.41
C LYS A 303 -20.52 3.69 3.52
N LEU A 304 -19.43 3.72 2.75
CA LEU A 304 -18.51 4.86 2.73
C LEU A 304 -19.15 6.14 2.20
N CYS A 305 -20.07 6.01 1.23
CA CYS A 305 -20.85 7.14 0.75
C CYS A 305 -21.77 7.74 1.83
N GLU A 306 -22.26 6.94 2.78
CA GLU A 306 -23.09 7.42 3.88
C GLU A 306 -22.26 8.12 4.96
N ALA A 307 -20.98 7.74 5.12
CA ALA A 307 -20.04 8.49 5.96
C ALA A 307 -19.58 9.79 5.32
N TYR A 308 -19.39 9.78 4.00
CA TYR A 308 -19.18 10.99 3.22
C TYR A 308 -20.36 11.97 3.36
N ALA A 309 -21.58 11.47 3.21
CA ALA A 309 -22.80 12.27 3.37
C ALA A 309 -22.92 12.88 4.78
N ALA A 310 -22.54 12.13 5.83
CA ALA A 310 -22.57 12.65 7.21
C ALA A 310 -21.71 13.91 7.40
N GLY A 311 -20.52 13.95 6.78
CA GLY A 311 -19.69 15.16 6.79
C GLY A 311 -20.29 16.31 5.99
N LEU A 312 -20.95 16.03 4.86
CA LEU A 312 -21.60 17.06 4.04
C LEU A 312 -22.82 17.68 4.72
N GLU A 313 -23.57 16.92 5.52
CA GLU A 313 -24.71 17.47 6.27
C GLU A 313 -24.27 18.55 7.28
N VAL A 314 -23.05 18.48 7.81
CA VAL A 314 -22.52 19.50 8.74
C VAL A 314 -22.35 20.87 8.07
N VAL A 315 -22.08 20.91 6.76
CA VAL A 315 -21.95 22.16 5.99
C VAL A 315 -23.23 22.57 5.28
N ASN A 316 -24.33 21.85 5.51
CA ASN A 316 -25.61 22.17 4.91
C ASN A 316 -26.07 23.56 5.42
N GLY A 317 -26.26 24.51 4.50
CA GLY A 317 -26.51 25.93 4.83
C GLY A 317 -25.28 26.84 4.87
N LYS A 318 -24.06 26.34 4.58
CA LYS A 318 -22.82 27.12 4.40
C LYS A 318 -22.27 26.98 2.97
N PRO A 319 -22.90 27.63 1.97
CA PRO A 319 -22.57 27.44 0.56
C PRO A 319 -21.10 27.74 0.23
N GLU A 320 -20.49 28.70 0.93
CA GLU A 320 -19.08 29.05 0.77
C GLU A 320 -18.10 27.90 1.10
N LEU A 321 -18.48 26.99 1.99
CA LEU A 321 -17.70 25.80 2.34
C LEU A 321 -18.04 24.63 1.42
N SER A 322 -19.33 24.36 1.20
CA SER A 322 -19.76 23.20 0.41
C SER A 322 -19.21 23.22 -1.02
N ASP A 323 -19.04 24.40 -1.62
CA ASP A 323 -18.50 24.53 -2.97
C ASP A 323 -17.00 24.30 -3.06
N ARG A 324 -16.26 24.48 -1.95
CA ARG A 324 -14.80 24.41 -1.88
C ARG A 324 -14.29 23.09 -1.30
N LEU A 325 -15.17 22.27 -0.71
CA LEU A 325 -14.82 20.93 -0.26
C LEU A 325 -14.42 20.03 -1.44
N ILE A 326 -13.52 19.08 -1.17
CA ILE A 326 -13.16 18.04 -2.13
C ILE A 326 -14.39 17.15 -2.36
N LYS A 327 -14.97 17.23 -3.56
CA LYS A 327 -16.25 16.57 -3.88
C LYS A 327 -16.13 15.07 -4.19
N ASN A 328 -14.91 14.57 -4.39
CA ASN A 328 -14.68 13.24 -4.95
C ASN A 328 -14.16 12.20 -3.94
N ASN A 329 -13.70 12.62 -2.74
CA ASN A 329 -13.24 11.74 -1.66
C ASN A 329 -12.92 12.56 -0.38
N PHE A 330 -12.91 11.89 0.78
CA PHE A 330 -12.30 12.40 2.03
C PHE A 330 -11.10 11.55 2.49
N GLY A 331 -10.57 10.68 1.63
CA GLY A 331 -9.45 9.79 1.92
C GLY A 331 -9.41 8.53 1.05
N PHE A 332 -8.54 7.55 1.35
CA PHE A 332 -8.38 6.24 0.74
C PHE A 332 -7.88 5.21 1.76
N LEU A 333 -8.23 3.93 1.61
CA LEU A 333 -7.78 2.89 2.53
C LEU A 333 -6.25 2.80 2.47
N ALA A 334 -5.60 3.14 3.57
CA ALA A 334 -4.15 3.03 3.72
C ALA A 334 -3.80 1.67 4.31
N ILE A 335 -2.97 0.91 3.59
CA ILE A 335 -2.49 -0.41 4.00
C ILE A 335 -0.97 -0.43 3.75
N PHE A 336 -0.55 -1.15 2.72
CA PHE A 336 0.82 -1.19 2.20
C PHE A 336 1.06 -0.15 1.09
N ILE A 337 -0.03 0.43 0.56
CA ILE A 337 -0.05 1.36 -0.56
C ILE A 337 -0.77 2.63 -0.11
N ILE A 338 -0.24 3.80 -0.44
CA ILE A 338 -0.83 5.12 -0.16
C ILE A 338 -2.05 5.42 -1.07
N SER A 339 -2.56 4.46 -1.84
CA SER A 339 -3.76 4.65 -2.63
C SER A 339 -4.30 3.32 -3.14
N SER A 340 -5.27 2.76 -2.42
CA SER A 340 -6.18 1.79 -3.05
C SER A 340 -7.34 2.56 -3.68
N ARG A 341 -7.43 2.59 -5.01
CA ARG A 341 -8.58 3.21 -5.71
C ARG A 341 -9.90 2.45 -5.49
N ALA A 342 -9.86 1.23 -4.96
CA ALA A 342 -11.04 0.37 -4.78
C ALA A 342 -11.63 0.40 -3.36
N ALA A 343 -10.92 0.95 -2.37
CA ALA A 343 -11.46 1.19 -1.03
C ALA A 343 -11.03 2.58 -0.58
N VAL A 344 -11.99 3.51 -0.49
CA VAL A 344 -11.76 4.93 -0.28
C VAL A 344 -12.00 5.29 1.21
N ILE A 345 -11.07 4.98 2.12
CA ILE A 345 -11.11 5.44 3.54
C ILE A 345 -9.72 5.81 4.07
N VAL A 346 -9.31 7.08 3.98
CA VAL A 346 -8.35 7.59 4.95
C VAL A 346 -9.27 8.27 5.94
N VAL A 347 -9.10 8.02 7.23
CA VAL A 347 -9.22 9.13 8.17
C VAL A 347 -7.99 9.98 7.91
N VAL A 348 -8.04 10.84 6.89
CA VAL A 348 -7.03 11.89 6.80
C VAL A 348 -7.36 12.71 8.03
N CYS A 349 -6.50 12.65 9.05
CA CYS A 349 -6.47 13.72 10.01
C CYS A 349 -6.02 14.95 9.21
N ILE A 350 -6.96 15.69 8.60
CA ILE A 350 -6.73 16.98 7.95
C ILE A 350 -6.85 17.97 9.07
N TYR A 351 -5.75 18.48 9.60
CA TYR A 351 -5.82 19.65 10.47
C TYR A 351 -4.79 20.67 10.20
#